data_AF-A0A962NQV0-F1
#
_entry.id   AF-A0A962NQV0-F1
#
_cell.length_a   1.000
_cell.length_b   1.000
_cell.length_c   1.000
_cell.angle_alpha   90.00
_cell.angle_beta   90.00
_cell.angle_gamma   90.00
#
_symmetry.space_group_name_H-M   'P 1'
#
loop_
_entity.id
_entity.type
_entity.pdbx_description
1 polymer ?
#
loop_
_entity_poly.entity_id
_entity_poly.type
_entity_poly.pdbx_seq_one_letter_code
_entity_poly.pdbx_strand_id
1 'polypeptide(L)'
;MQRYFALCGVMIICLFFSVGSVLAEDYTASPEDETAIRGTLGAYVSAMETAEPYKALPYYSDRTYQMMKNRRVSDGVMRKEALDIKACGQGRLFVYGSLAVLRFSGEKRQCAPYFFVFQDDYWRLDLYTMMRVVRFDHKNQWWLDRKIETPYSFAFE
;
A
#
# COMPACT_ATOMS: atom_id res chain seq x y z
N MET A 1 -33.09 -69.71 13.75
CA MET A 1 -33.70 -68.57 14.48
C MET A 1 -32.57 -67.58 14.73
N GLN A 2 -32.40 -66.43 14.06
CA GLN A 2 -33.23 -65.62 13.13
C GLN A 2 -34.32 -64.73 13.77
N ARG A 3 -33.92 -63.48 14.07
CA ARG A 3 -34.62 -62.16 13.99
C ARG A 3 -33.65 -61.12 14.65
N TYR A 4 -33.16 -60.04 14.02
CA TYR A 4 -33.82 -58.86 13.39
C TYR A 4 -34.73 -58.12 14.40
N PHE A 5 -34.63 -56.81 14.69
CA PHE A 5 -33.86 -55.64 14.17
C PHE A 5 -33.17 -54.88 15.37
N ALA A 6 -32.60 -53.64 15.34
CA ALA A 6 -32.61 -52.52 14.39
C ALA A 6 -31.39 -51.54 14.50
N LEU A 7 -31.13 -50.84 13.39
CA LEU A 7 -30.65 -49.45 13.18
C LEU A 7 -29.90 -48.67 14.30
N CYS A 8 -28.58 -48.50 14.09
CA CYS A 8 -27.82 -47.25 14.24
C CYS A 8 -26.51 -47.43 13.44
N GLY A 9 -25.87 -46.46 12.78
CA GLY A 9 -26.21 -45.04 12.62
C GLY A 9 -24.98 -44.31 12.06
N VAL A 10 -24.73 -44.38 10.75
CA VAL A 10 -23.58 -43.73 10.09
C VAL A 10 -24.08 -42.76 9.03
N MET A 11 -24.23 -41.50 9.44
CA MET A 11 -24.48 -40.39 8.51
C MET A 11 -23.17 -40.10 7.76
N ILE A 12 -23.10 -40.47 6.48
CA ILE A 12 -21.98 -40.09 5.61
C ILE A 12 -22.08 -38.59 5.37
N ILE A 13 -21.44 -37.81 6.23
CA ILE A 13 -21.19 -36.39 5.99
C ILE A 13 -20.18 -36.32 4.85
N CYS A 14 -20.68 -36.15 3.63
CA CYS A 14 -19.87 -35.69 2.52
C CYS A 14 -19.34 -34.30 2.87
N LEU A 15 -18.14 -34.24 3.46
CA LEU A 15 -17.38 -33.02 3.62
C LEU A 15 -17.01 -32.51 2.22
N PHE A 16 -17.91 -31.74 1.63
CA PHE A 16 -17.58 -30.78 0.61
C PHE A 16 -16.63 -29.76 1.23
N PHE A 17 -15.33 -30.09 1.20
CA PHE A 17 -14.29 -29.08 1.21
C PHE A 17 -14.53 -28.19 0.00
N SER A 18 -15.20 -27.07 0.25
CA SER A 18 -15.28 -25.99 -0.72
C SER A 18 -13.85 -25.56 -1.01
N VAL A 19 -13.39 -25.81 -2.23
CA VAL A 19 -12.10 -25.29 -2.72
C VAL A 19 -12.32 -23.79 -2.91
N GLY A 20 -12.13 -23.03 -1.83
CA GLY A 20 -12.17 -21.57 -1.84
C GLY A 20 -11.24 -21.06 -2.92
N SER A 21 -11.74 -20.17 -3.79
CA SER A 21 -10.99 -19.65 -4.92
C SER A 21 -9.99 -18.59 -4.45
N VAL A 22 -8.80 -19.03 -4.01
CA VAL A 22 -7.68 -18.20 -3.56
C VAL A 22 -7.08 -17.42 -4.74
N LEU A 23 -7.82 -16.42 -5.22
CA LEU A 23 -7.49 -15.59 -6.38
C LEU A 23 -7.99 -14.13 -6.26
N ALA A 24 -8.58 -13.72 -5.13
CA ALA A 24 -9.22 -12.40 -5.01
C ALA A 24 -9.12 -11.70 -3.63
N GLU A 25 -8.94 -12.43 -2.53
CA GLU A 25 -8.97 -11.83 -1.17
C GLU A 25 -7.62 -11.20 -0.76
N ASP A 26 -6.50 -11.70 -1.29
CA ASP A 26 -5.13 -11.37 -0.84
C ASP A 26 -4.65 -9.93 -1.15
N TYR A 27 -5.49 -9.09 -1.77
CA TYR A 27 -5.12 -7.73 -2.22
C TYR A 27 -5.96 -6.58 -1.64
N THR A 28 -6.97 -6.88 -0.82
CA THR A 28 -7.81 -5.87 -0.14
C THR A 28 -7.30 -5.57 1.25
N ALA A 29 -7.11 -4.29 1.57
CA ALA A 29 -6.81 -3.82 2.92
C ALA A 29 -7.92 -4.18 3.91
N SER A 30 -7.57 -4.44 5.17
CA SER A 30 -8.57 -4.34 6.23
C SER A 30 -8.99 -2.86 6.43
N PRO A 31 -10.16 -2.57 7.03
CA PRO A 31 -10.55 -1.19 7.33
C PRO A 31 -9.57 -0.47 8.28
N GLU A 32 -8.86 -1.23 9.12
CA GLU A 32 -7.83 -0.72 10.01
C GLU A 32 -6.56 -0.36 9.23
N ASP A 33 -6.08 -1.25 8.35
CA ASP A 33 -4.95 -0.98 7.46
C ASP A 33 -5.22 0.22 6.54
N GLU A 34 -6.40 0.29 5.92
CA GLU A 34 -6.76 1.41 5.05
C GLU A 34 -6.78 2.74 5.83
N THR A 35 -7.30 2.74 7.06
CA THR A 35 -7.29 3.91 7.93
C THR A 35 -5.86 4.31 8.31
N ALA A 36 -5.01 3.36 8.69
CA ALA A 36 -3.62 3.59 9.07
C ALA A 36 -2.77 4.10 7.89
N ILE A 37 -2.84 3.43 6.73
CA ILE A 37 -2.07 3.77 5.52
C ILE A 37 -2.47 5.16 4.99
N ARG A 38 -3.78 5.47 4.94
CA ARG A 38 -4.26 6.80 4.56
C ARG A 38 -3.86 7.86 5.59
N GLY A 39 -3.88 7.54 6.88
CA GLY A 39 -3.38 8.39 7.96
C GLY A 39 -1.89 8.73 7.81
N THR A 40 -1.06 7.73 7.52
CA THR A 40 0.39 7.90 7.27
C THR A 40 0.67 8.83 6.09
N LEU A 41 -0.07 8.70 4.98
CA LEU A 41 0.05 9.64 3.86
C LEU A 41 -0.49 11.05 4.22
N GLY A 42 -1.59 11.13 4.96
CA GLY A 42 -2.16 12.40 5.42
C GLY A 42 -1.20 13.18 6.33
N ALA A 43 -0.47 12.49 7.21
CA ALA A 43 0.56 13.08 8.05
C ALA A 43 1.77 13.60 7.24
N TYR A 44 2.20 12.85 6.21
CA TYR A 44 3.21 13.32 5.27
C TYR A 44 2.76 14.60 4.54
N VAL A 45 1.56 14.60 3.96
CA VAL A 45 0.98 15.76 3.26
C VAL A 45 0.86 16.98 4.17
N SER A 46 0.45 16.78 5.43
CA SER A 46 0.37 17.86 6.43
C SER A 46 1.74 18.48 6.74
N ALA A 47 2.77 17.65 6.95
CA ALA A 47 4.14 18.12 7.16
C ALA A 47 4.72 18.85 5.92
N MET A 48 4.32 18.43 4.71
CA MET A 48 4.71 19.10 3.46
C MET A 48 4.00 20.46 3.30
N GLU A 49 2.72 20.54 3.67
CA GLU A 49 1.90 21.76 3.60
C GLU A 49 2.38 22.87 4.57
N THR A 50 2.75 22.53 5.79
CA THR A 50 3.29 23.53 6.73
C THR A 50 4.76 23.90 6.45
N ALA A 51 5.45 23.11 5.62
CA ALA A 51 6.91 23.12 5.41
C ALA A 51 7.74 22.73 6.65
N GLU A 52 7.24 21.77 7.44
CA GLU A 52 7.89 21.27 8.64
C GLU A 52 8.29 19.80 8.46
N PRO A 53 9.36 19.49 7.70
CA PRO A 53 9.63 18.13 7.23
C PRO A 53 9.94 17.15 8.38
N TYR A 54 10.37 17.66 9.52
CA TYR A 54 10.59 16.88 10.74
C TYR A 54 9.31 16.21 11.26
N LYS A 55 8.12 16.75 10.98
CA LYS A 55 6.82 16.16 11.36
C LYS A 55 6.50 14.88 10.57
N ALA A 56 7.11 14.68 9.40
CA ALA A 56 6.96 13.45 8.62
C ALA A 56 7.86 12.29 9.11
N LEU A 57 8.94 12.59 9.85
CA LEU A 57 9.94 11.60 10.25
C LEU A 57 9.39 10.36 10.99
N PRO A 58 8.40 10.45 11.90
CA PRO A 58 7.82 9.28 12.56
C PRO A 58 7.10 8.32 11.60
N TYR A 59 6.64 8.84 10.46
CA TYR A 59 5.81 8.14 9.46
C TYR A 59 6.64 7.50 8.33
N TYR A 60 7.95 7.68 8.32
CA TYR A 60 8.85 7.13 7.30
C TYR A 60 9.33 5.71 7.63
N SER A 61 9.52 4.87 6.60
CA SER A 61 10.26 3.61 6.72
C SER A 61 11.70 3.90 7.18
N ASP A 62 12.39 2.94 7.81
CA ASP A 62 13.79 3.14 8.25
C ASP A 62 14.68 3.70 7.14
N ARG A 63 14.59 3.12 5.94
CA ARG A 63 15.36 3.54 4.76
C ARG A 63 15.00 4.97 4.32
N THR A 64 13.72 5.33 4.42
CA THR A 64 13.26 6.70 4.12
C THR A 64 13.68 7.68 5.20
N TYR A 65 13.65 7.32 6.47
CA TYR A 65 14.14 8.13 7.58
C TYR A 65 15.64 8.41 7.41
N GLN A 66 16.48 7.38 7.16
CA GLN A 66 17.91 7.59 6.92
C GLN A 66 18.19 8.48 5.69
N MET A 67 17.38 8.37 4.63
CA MET A 67 17.46 9.20 3.42
C MET A 67 17.04 10.66 3.65
N MET A 68 16.02 10.91 4.49
CA MET A 68 15.36 12.21 4.61
C MET A 68 15.78 13.03 5.84
N LYS A 69 16.24 12.41 6.93
CA LYS A 69 16.52 13.09 8.22
C LYS A 69 17.44 14.31 8.14
N ASN A 70 18.38 14.33 7.20
CA ASN A 70 19.35 15.41 6.97
C ASN A 70 19.08 16.20 5.68
N ARG A 71 17.99 15.92 4.95
CA ARG A 71 17.75 16.44 3.61
C ARG A 71 16.97 17.76 3.66
N ARG A 72 17.61 18.85 3.28
CA ARG A 72 16.92 20.14 3.10
C ARG A 72 16.10 20.14 1.81
N VAL A 73 14.78 20.31 1.94
CA VAL A 73 13.86 20.67 0.86
C VAL A 73 13.42 22.12 1.11
N SER A 74 13.07 22.88 0.07
CA SER A 74 12.57 24.25 0.21
C SER A 74 11.05 24.26 0.38
N ASP A 75 10.54 25.19 1.19
CA ASP A 75 9.10 25.42 1.44
C ASP A 75 8.23 25.34 0.19
N GLY A 76 8.65 26.01 -0.90
CA GLY A 76 7.88 26.07 -2.14
C GLY A 76 7.76 24.72 -2.84
N VAL A 77 8.77 23.84 -2.70
CA VAL A 77 8.71 22.46 -3.22
C VAL A 77 7.80 21.61 -2.34
N MET A 78 7.92 21.71 -1.01
CA MET A 78 7.07 20.96 -0.07
C MET A 78 5.59 21.33 -0.22
N ARG A 79 5.26 22.63 -0.25
CA ARG A 79 3.88 23.11 -0.42
C ARG A 79 3.32 22.75 -1.80
N LYS A 80 4.16 22.74 -2.85
CA LYS A 80 3.76 22.22 -4.16
C LYS A 80 3.47 20.71 -4.11
N GLU A 81 4.31 19.91 -3.47
CA GLU A 81 4.09 18.47 -3.34
C GLU A 81 2.78 18.17 -2.58
N ALA A 82 2.51 18.89 -1.48
CA ALA A 82 1.24 18.77 -0.77
C ALA A 82 0.01 19.10 -1.65
N LEU A 83 0.09 20.14 -2.48
CA LEU A 83 -0.96 20.52 -3.44
C LEU A 83 -1.13 19.47 -4.54
N ASP A 84 -0.03 18.99 -5.12
CA ASP A 84 -0.03 17.97 -6.18
C ASP A 84 -0.65 16.66 -5.68
N ILE A 85 -0.34 16.21 -4.46
CA ILE A 85 -0.93 15.01 -3.85
C ILE A 85 -2.44 15.22 -3.60
N LYS A 86 -2.85 16.36 -3.05
CA LYS A 86 -4.28 16.65 -2.80
C LYS A 86 -5.13 16.66 -4.08
N ALA A 87 -4.54 16.99 -5.23
CA ALA A 87 -5.21 16.94 -6.53
C ALA A 87 -5.47 15.51 -7.05
N CYS A 88 -4.84 14.47 -6.48
CA CYS A 88 -4.90 13.10 -6.98
C CYS A 88 -6.15 12.29 -6.58
N GLY A 89 -7.00 12.84 -5.72
CA GLY A 89 -8.20 12.16 -5.22
C GLY A 89 -7.87 10.98 -4.30
N GLN A 90 -8.81 10.03 -4.16
CA GLN A 90 -8.67 8.95 -3.17
C GLN A 90 -7.70 7.84 -3.57
N GLY A 91 -7.60 7.51 -4.86
CA GLY A 91 -6.86 6.34 -5.36
C GLY A 91 -7.40 4.99 -4.87
N ARG A 92 -6.87 3.90 -5.43
CA ARG A 92 -7.14 2.53 -4.99
C ARG A 92 -5.96 2.02 -4.17
N LEU A 93 -6.25 1.47 -2.99
CA LEU A 93 -5.27 0.81 -2.14
C LEU A 93 -5.13 -0.67 -2.56
N PHE A 94 -3.90 -1.17 -2.48
CA PHE A 94 -3.53 -2.57 -2.65
C PHE A 94 -2.63 -2.93 -1.45
N VAL A 95 -2.88 -4.05 -0.78
CA VAL A 95 -2.07 -4.55 0.35
C VAL A 95 -1.65 -5.97 0.04
N TYR A 96 -0.43 -6.38 0.41
CA TYR A 96 0.04 -7.75 0.30
C TYR A 96 1.06 -8.03 1.40
N GLY A 97 0.67 -8.83 2.40
CA GLY A 97 1.48 -9.04 3.61
C GLY A 97 1.84 -7.71 4.28
N SER A 98 3.13 -7.50 4.58
CA SER A 98 3.65 -6.28 5.20
C SER A 98 3.89 -5.11 4.22
N LEU A 99 3.29 -5.13 3.03
CA LEU A 99 3.51 -4.13 1.98
C LEU A 99 2.17 -3.56 1.49
N ALA A 100 2.16 -2.27 1.17
CA ALA A 100 0.99 -1.64 0.55
C ALA A 100 1.35 -0.58 -0.48
N VAL A 101 0.43 -0.33 -1.41
CA VAL A 101 0.55 0.67 -2.48
C VAL A 101 -0.77 1.40 -2.66
N LEU A 102 -0.74 2.73 -2.51
CA LEU A 102 -1.85 3.59 -2.92
C LEU A 102 -1.62 4.03 -4.38
N ARG A 103 -2.42 3.52 -5.31
CA ARG A 103 -2.30 3.76 -6.76
C ARG A 103 -3.48 4.60 -7.26
N PHE A 104 -3.21 5.81 -7.74
CA PHE A 104 -4.24 6.69 -8.29
C PHE A 104 -4.67 6.25 -9.70
N SER A 105 -5.98 6.23 -9.95
CA SER A 105 -6.55 5.97 -11.26
C SER A 105 -6.50 7.24 -12.11
N GLY A 106 -5.63 7.26 -13.13
CA GLY A 106 -5.58 8.37 -14.08
C GLY A 106 -4.91 7.97 -15.39
N GLU A 107 -5.63 8.13 -16.50
CA GLU A 107 -5.17 7.85 -17.87
C GLU A 107 -3.82 8.51 -18.18
N LYS A 108 -3.61 9.70 -17.62
CA LYS A 108 -2.40 10.51 -17.82
C LYS A 108 -1.23 10.12 -16.91
N ARG A 109 -1.42 9.25 -15.90
CA ARG A 109 -0.39 8.87 -14.91
C ARG A 109 0.37 10.05 -14.27
N GLN A 110 -0.32 11.15 -13.97
CA GLN A 110 0.32 12.33 -13.37
C GLN A 110 0.48 12.22 -11.85
N CYS A 111 -0.30 11.33 -11.22
CA CYS A 111 -0.30 11.07 -9.79
C CYS A 111 0.46 9.78 -9.48
N ALA A 112 1.67 9.90 -8.96
CA ALA A 112 2.54 8.77 -8.63
C ALA A 112 1.96 7.88 -7.53
N PRO A 113 2.23 6.56 -7.56
CA PRO A 113 1.83 5.67 -6.48
C PRO A 113 2.69 5.89 -5.23
N TYR A 114 2.07 5.83 -4.05
CA TYR A 114 2.78 5.83 -2.77
C TYR A 114 2.97 4.42 -2.24
N PHE A 115 4.18 4.10 -1.77
CA PHE A 115 4.56 2.81 -1.23
C PHE A 115 4.62 2.85 0.30
N PHE A 116 4.21 1.78 0.95
CA PHE A 116 4.19 1.64 2.40
C PHE A 116 4.71 0.26 2.83
N VAL A 117 5.28 0.18 4.03
CA VAL A 117 5.74 -1.05 4.67
C VAL A 117 5.27 -1.09 6.11
N PHE A 118 4.81 -2.23 6.58
CA PHE A 118 4.47 -2.45 7.98
C PHE A 118 5.74 -2.78 8.77
N GLN A 119 6.08 -1.95 9.75
CA GLN A 119 7.35 -2.00 10.49
C GLN A 119 7.15 -1.41 11.90
N ASP A 120 7.52 -2.15 12.93
CA ASP A 120 7.32 -1.81 14.36
C ASP A 120 5.84 -1.52 14.71
N ASP A 121 4.95 -2.40 14.24
CA ASP A 121 3.49 -2.31 14.41
C ASP A 121 2.81 -1.07 13.77
N TYR A 122 3.52 -0.35 12.89
CA TYR A 122 2.99 0.80 12.14
C TYR A 122 3.17 0.67 10.62
N TRP A 123 2.20 1.17 9.86
CA TRP A 123 2.35 1.41 8.43
C TRP A 123 3.19 2.66 8.16
N ARG A 124 4.35 2.48 7.52
CA ARG A 124 5.35 3.52 7.26
C ARG A 124 5.54 3.78 5.77
N LEU A 125 5.70 5.04 5.39
CA LEU A 125 5.87 5.50 4.00
C LEU A 125 7.29 5.19 3.49
N ASP A 126 7.39 4.46 2.38
CA ASP A 126 8.67 4.06 1.77
C ASP A 126 9.05 4.88 0.52
N LEU A 127 9.27 6.18 0.74
CA LEU A 127 9.77 7.09 -0.31
C LEU A 127 11.13 6.64 -0.86
N TYR A 128 11.95 5.90 -0.09
CA TYR A 128 13.23 5.36 -0.55
C TYR A 128 13.05 4.41 -1.76
N THR A 129 12.17 3.41 -1.67
CA THR A 129 11.90 2.52 -2.81
C THR A 129 11.11 3.25 -3.89
N MET A 130 10.19 4.14 -3.52
CA MET A 130 9.44 4.96 -4.49
C MET A 130 10.39 5.81 -5.37
N MET A 131 11.32 6.55 -4.78
CA MET A 131 12.34 7.33 -5.49
C MET A 131 13.29 6.45 -6.33
N ARG A 132 13.53 5.21 -5.92
CA ARG A 132 14.36 4.27 -6.67
C ARG A 132 13.67 3.63 -7.86
N VAL A 133 12.35 3.37 -7.82
CA VAL A 133 11.64 2.59 -8.85
C VAL A 133 10.72 3.46 -9.71
N VAL A 134 10.07 4.47 -9.12
CA VAL A 134 9.19 5.38 -9.88
C VAL A 134 10.06 6.36 -10.68
N ARG A 135 9.65 6.59 -11.93
CA ARG A 135 10.26 7.51 -12.89
C ARG A 135 9.17 8.34 -13.53
N PHE A 136 9.51 9.56 -13.95
CA PHE A 136 8.62 10.45 -14.70
C PHE A 136 9.23 10.74 -16.06
N ASP A 137 8.38 11.02 -17.05
CA ASP A 137 8.80 11.53 -18.36
C ASP A 137 8.69 13.06 -18.45
N HIS A 138 8.97 13.61 -19.64
CA HIS A 138 8.89 15.05 -19.94
C HIS A 138 7.46 15.65 -19.88
N LYS A 139 6.42 14.83 -19.69
CA LYS A 139 5.02 15.22 -19.50
C LYS A 139 4.55 15.02 -18.05
N ASN A 140 5.48 14.69 -17.15
CA ASN A 140 5.21 14.29 -15.77
C ASN A 140 4.31 13.04 -15.67
N GLN A 141 4.42 12.10 -16.61
CA GLN A 141 3.73 10.82 -16.59
C GLN A 141 4.62 9.76 -15.93
N TRP A 142 4.12 9.07 -14.91
CA TRP A 142 4.93 8.08 -14.19
C TRP A 142 4.98 6.70 -14.89
N TRP A 143 6.10 6.02 -14.68
CA TRP A 143 6.34 4.63 -15.04
C TRP A 143 7.25 3.98 -13.98
N LEU A 144 7.27 2.64 -13.94
CA LEU A 144 8.17 1.88 -13.07
C LEU A 144 9.40 1.43 -13.85
N ASP A 145 10.58 1.65 -13.30
CA ASP A 145 11.85 1.21 -13.86
C ASP A 145 12.00 -0.31 -13.72
N ARG A 146 11.52 -1.05 -14.74
CA ARG A 146 11.54 -2.53 -14.80
C ARG A 146 12.96 -3.14 -14.76
N LYS A 147 14.03 -2.33 -14.74
CA LYS A 147 15.40 -2.79 -14.48
C LYS A 147 15.75 -2.86 -12.99
N ILE A 148 14.87 -2.37 -12.12
CA ILE A 148 15.05 -2.31 -10.68
C ILE A 148 13.95 -3.17 -10.05
N GLU A 149 14.34 -4.33 -9.53
CA GLU A 149 13.44 -5.21 -8.79
C GLU A 149 12.81 -4.45 -7.60
N THR A 150 11.52 -4.69 -7.39
CA THR A 150 10.73 -4.03 -6.36
C THR A 150 9.79 -5.04 -5.71
N PRO A 151 9.66 -5.05 -4.37
CA PRO A 151 8.70 -5.93 -3.70
C PRO A 151 7.24 -5.45 -3.89
N TYR A 152 7.05 -4.30 -4.55
CA TYR A 152 5.75 -3.67 -4.80
C TYR A 152 5.12 -4.04 -6.15
N SER A 153 5.63 -5.05 -6.88
CA SER A 153 5.17 -5.37 -8.25
C SER A 153 3.68 -5.74 -8.30
N PHE A 154 3.19 -6.45 -7.28
CA PHE A 154 1.81 -6.92 -7.12
C PHE A 154 0.73 -5.85 -7.35
N ALA A 155 1.05 -4.58 -7.11
CA ALA A 155 0.13 -3.46 -7.29
C ALA A 155 0.16 -2.86 -8.72
N PHE A 156 0.85 -3.48 -9.68
CA PHE A 156 1.08 -2.97 -11.06
C PHE A 156 0.99 -4.01 -12.16
N GLU A 157 0.67 -5.24 -11.78
CA GLU A 157 0.32 -6.35 -12.68
C GLU A 157 -1.15 -6.22 -13.17
#